data_AF-A0A645JBZ1-F1
#
_entry.id   AF-A0A645JBZ1-F1
#
_cell.length_a   1.000
_cell.length_b   1.000
_cell.length_c   1.000
_cell.angle_alpha   90.00
_cell.angle_beta   90.00
_cell.angle_gamma   90.00
#
_symmetry.space_group_name_H-M   'P 1'
#
loop_
_entity.id
_entity.type
_entity.pdbx_description
1 polymer ?
#
loop_
_entity_poly.entity_id
_entity_poly.type
_entity_poly.pdbx_seq_one_letter_code
_entity_poly.pdbx_strand_id
1 'polypeptide(L)'
;MNDTIVIYDRIRENRLKMDKKSPIGDIVNLSINQSFTRSFNTGFCTFLAIATVAVLSMFYGLDSITSFALPMMVGVISGCYSTVCICGPLWVMWKNHRMKTDTEKNGDGKKLKA
;
A
#
# COMPACT_ATOMS: atom_id res chain seq x y z
N MET A 1 -0.76 7.92 -4.72
CA MET A 1 -1.71 8.81 -3.99
C MET A 1 -3.04 8.10 -3.75
N ASN A 2 -3.79 7.70 -4.79
CA ASN A 2 -5.10 7.03 -4.62
C ASN A 2 -4.97 5.65 -3.92
N ASP A 3 -3.93 4.90 -4.26
CA ASP A 3 -3.69 3.54 -3.76
C ASP A 3 -3.61 3.42 -2.22
N THR A 4 -2.98 4.38 -1.55
CA THR A 4 -2.87 4.40 -0.09
C THR A 4 -4.24 4.46 0.58
N ILE A 5 -5.16 5.29 0.06
CA ILE A 5 -6.51 5.46 0.61
C ILE A 5 -7.32 4.17 0.44
N VAL A 6 -7.23 3.54 -0.73
CA VAL A 6 -7.93 2.27 -1.03
C VAL A 6 -7.42 1.13 -0.14
N ILE A 7 -6.11 1.05 0.10
CA ILE A 7 -5.51 0.06 1.01
C ILE A 7 -6.06 0.22 2.43
N TYR A 8 -6.08 1.46 2.96
CA TYR A 8 -6.64 1.71 4.29
C TYR A 8 -8.13 1.42 4.38
N ASP A 9 -8.88 1.76 3.34
CA ASP A 9 -10.32 1.48 3.28
C ASP A 9 -10.59 -0.03 3.28
N ARG A 10 -9.80 -0.82 2.55
CA ARG A 10 -9.90 -2.29 2.58
C ARG A 10 -9.51 -2.92 3.90
N ILE A 11 -8.50 -2.39 4.59
CA ILE A 11 -8.17 -2.84 5.95
C ILE A 11 -9.36 -2.59 6.89
N ARG A 12 -10.04 -1.44 6.77
CA ARG A 12 -11.25 -1.15 7.54
C ARG A 12 -12.41 -2.08 7.20
N GLU A 13 -12.66 -2.30 5.93
CA GLU A 13 -13.77 -3.13 5.45
C GLU A 13 -13.60 -4.60 5.82
N ASN A 14 -12.40 -5.17 5.62
CA ASN A 14 -12.12 -6.56 6.01
C ASN A 14 -12.15 -6.74 7.53
N ARG A 15 -11.78 -5.71 8.31
CA ARG A 15 -11.96 -5.71 9.78
C ARG A 15 -13.43 -5.65 10.21
N LEU A 16 -14.31 -5.01 9.43
CA LEU A 16 -15.75 -4.98 9.70
C LEU A 16 -16.46 -6.27 9.26
N LYS A 17 -15.97 -6.92 8.19
CA LYS A 17 -16.57 -8.14 7.62
C LYS A 17 -16.10 -9.44 8.27
N MET A 18 -14.89 -9.49 8.85
CA MET A 18 -14.39 -10.69 9.53
C MET A 18 -14.70 -10.68 11.02
N ASP A 19 -15.07 -11.85 11.53
CA ASP A 19 -15.48 -12.10 12.91
C ASP A 19 -14.37 -11.71 13.91
N LYS A 20 -14.75 -11.26 15.11
CA LYS A 20 -13.83 -10.77 16.17
C LYS A 20 -12.78 -11.81 16.62
N LYS A 21 -12.93 -13.07 16.20
CA LYS A 21 -12.05 -14.20 16.52
C LYS A 21 -10.96 -14.48 15.47
N SER A 22 -11.03 -13.93 14.26
CA SER A 22 -10.00 -14.18 13.25
C SER A 22 -8.71 -13.41 13.58
N PRO A 23 -7.53 -14.05 13.44
CA PRO A 23 -6.26 -13.39 13.71
C PRO A 23 -6.12 -12.16 12.81
N ILE A 24 -5.90 -11.01 13.45
CA ILE A 24 -5.79 -9.69 12.79
C ILE A 24 -4.70 -9.70 11.70
N GLY A 25 -3.71 -10.59 11.83
CA GLY A 25 -2.67 -10.83 10.81
C GLY A 25 -3.23 -11.26 9.45
N ASP A 26 -4.17 -12.20 9.42
CA ASP A 26 -4.68 -12.77 8.18
C ASP A 26 -5.64 -11.82 7.47
N ILE A 27 -6.48 -11.11 8.24
CA ILE A 27 -7.38 -10.06 7.74
C ILE A 27 -6.58 -9.05 6.91
N VAL A 28 -5.40 -8.68 7.40
CA VAL A 28 -4.64 -7.63 6.76
C VAL A 28 -3.69 -8.14 5.71
N ASN A 29 -3.12 -9.34 5.87
CA ASN A 29 -2.43 -9.97 4.74
C ASN A 29 -3.36 -10.08 3.51
N LEU A 30 -4.62 -10.46 3.74
CA LEU A 30 -5.65 -10.50 2.69
C LEU A 30 -5.97 -9.11 2.12
N SER A 31 -6.14 -8.11 2.99
CA SER A 31 -6.45 -6.72 2.58
C SER A 31 -5.33 -6.09 1.75
N ILE A 32 -4.08 -6.33 2.16
CA ILE A 32 -2.89 -5.87 1.46
C ILE A 32 -2.83 -6.56 0.11
N ASN A 33 -2.94 -7.89 0.06
CA ASN A 33 -2.83 -8.62 -1.21
C ASN A 33 -3.92 -8.23 -2.22
N GLN A 34 -5.17 -8.03 -1.77
CA GLN A 34 -6.26 -7.56 -2.63
C GLN A 34 -6.01 -6.18 -3.22
N SER A 35 -5.51 -5.25 -2.40
CA SER A 35 -5.29 -3.87 -2.82
C SER A 35 -3.99 -3.73 -3.62
N PHE A 36 -2.99 -4.54 -3.29
CA PHE A 36 -1.68 -4.59 -3.94
C PHE A 36 -1.79 -4.96 -5.41
N THR A 37 -2.53 -6.02 -5.76
CA THR A 37 -2.70 -6.43 -7.17
C THR A 37 -3.32 -5.32 -8.01
N ARG A 38 -4.28 -4.58 -7.46
CA ARG A 38 -4.92 -3.45 -8.16
C ARG A 38 -3.95 -2.29 -8.35
N SER A 39 -3.32 -1.85 -7.26
CA SER A 39 -2.37 -0.73 -7.27
C SER A 39 -1.15 -1.02 -8.13
N PHE A 40 -0.65 -2.26 -8.10
CA PHE A 40 0.43 -2.73 -8.96
C PHE A 40 0.02 -2.71 -10.43
N ASN A 41 -1.15 -3.27 -10.78
CA ASN A 41 -1.63 -3.26 -12.16
C ASN A 41 -1.83 -1.85 -12.70
N THR A 42 -2.43 -0.94 -11.93
CA THR A 42 -2.62 0.45 -12.35
C THR A 42 -1.29 1.18 -12.49
N GLY A 43 -0.38 1.04 -11.52
CA GLY A 43 0.96 1.64 -11.58
C GLY A 43 1.80 1.12 -12.75
N PHE A 44 1.75 -0.19 -13.00
CA PHE A 44 2.41 -0.82 -14.15
C PHE A 44 1.85 -0.32 -15.48
N CYS A 45 0.52 -0.15 -15.58
CA CYS A 45 -0.12 0.41 -16.76
C CYS A 45 0.33 1.85 -17.02
N THR A 46 0.42 2.69 -15.99
CA THR A 46 0.93 4.06 -16.10
C THR A 46 2.40 4.09 -16.53
N PHE A 47 3.22 3.20 -15.98
CA PHE A 47 4.61 3.04 -16.40
C PHE A 47 4.72 2.65 -17.87
N LEU A 48 3.94 1.66 -18.32
CA LEU A 48 3.87 1.22 -19.72
C LEU A 48 3.41 2.34 -20.67
N ALA A 49 2.42 3.12 -20.26
CA ALA A 49 1.91 4.25 -21.04
C ALA A 49 3.01 5.31 -21.24
N ILE A 50 3.70 5.71 -20.16
CA ILE A 50 4.80 6.67 -20.23
C ILE A 50 5.96 6.10 -21.04
N ALA A 51 6.30 4.82 -20.88
CA ALA A 51 7.35 4.17 -21.64
C ALA A 51 7.03 4.16 -23.15
N THR A 52 5.78 3.85 -23.52
CA THR A 52 5.31 3.89 -24.91
C THR A 52 5.43 5.30 -25.48
N VAL A 53 4.96 6.30 -24.74
CA VAL A 53 5.05 7.71 -25.16
C VAL A 53 6.52 8.15 -25.30
N ALA A 54 7.40 7.75 -24.38
CA ALA A 54 8.82 8.07 -24.44
C ALA A 54 9.51 7.45 -25.68
N VAL A 55 9.21 6.18 -25.97
CA VAL A 55 9.74 5.49 -27.16
C VAL A 55 9.24 6.16 -28.44
N LEU A 56 7.94 6.45 -28.55
CA LEU A 56 7.38 7.16 -29.69
C LEU A 56 8.00 8.56 -29.84
N SER A 57 8.12 9.31 -28.75
CA SER A 57 8.75 10.63 -28.75
C SER A 57 10.18 10.61 -29.29
N MET A 58 10.95 9.56 -28.95
CA MET A 58 12.31 9.36 -29.44
C MET A 58 12.35 9.01 -30.95
N PHE A 59 11.38 8.25 -31.45
CA PHE A 59 11.26 7.94 -32.88
C PHE A 59 10.83 9.13 -33.73
N TYR A 60 9.92 9.96 -33.22
CA TYR A 60 9.38 11.13 -33.94
C TYR A 60 10.20 12.43 -33.73
N GLY A 61 11.23 12.40 -32.88
CA GLY A 61 12.10 13.57 -32.62
C GLY A 61 11.40 14.69 -31.83
N LEU A 62 10.49 14.35 -30.92
CA LEU A 62 9.68 15.33 -30.17
C LEU A 62 10.33 15.72 -28.84
N ASP A 63 11.35 16.58 -28.86
CA ASP A 63 12.14 16.95 -27.66
C ASP A 63 11.33 17.47 -26.47
N SER A 64 10.23 18.19 -26.72
CA SER A 64 9.35 18.70 -25.67
C SER A 64 8.67 17.59 -24.85
N ILE A 65 8.25 16.51 -25.50
CA ILE A 65 7.57 15.39 -24.84
C ILE A 65 8.58 14.51 -24.12
N THR A 66 9.76 14.30 -24.69
CA THR A 66 10.83 13.51 -24.07
C THR A 66 11.33 14.16 -22.77
N SER A 67 11.48 15.48 -22.77
CA SER A 67 11.88 16.27 -21.60
C SER A 67 10.84 16.23 -20.47
N PHE A 68 9.56 16.02 -20.81
CA PHE A 68 8.47 15.86 -19.84
C PHE A 68 8.31 14.41 -19.36
N ALA A 69 8.55 13.43 -20.24
CA ALA A 69 8.42 12.01 -19.94
C ALA A 69 9.46 11.52 -18.92
N LEU A 70 10.68 12.06 -18.94
CA LEU A 70 11.75 11.71 -17.99
C LEU A 70 11.36 11.93 -16.51
N PRO A 71 10.96 13.14 -16.07
CA PRO A 71 10.53 13.37 -14.70
C PRO A 71 9.25 12.62 -14.35
N MET A 72 8.34 12.43 -15.30
CA MET A 72 7.15 11.59 -15.12
C MET A 72 7.51 10.13 -14.83
N MET A 73 8.50 9.57 -15.53
CA MET A 73 8.96 8.21 -15.32
C MET A 73 9.56 8.02 -13.92
N VAL A 74 10.42 8.96 -13.49
CA VAL A 74 10.99 8.96 -12.13
C VAL A 74 9.89 9.12 -11.07
N GLY A 75 8.93 10.01 -11.31
CA GLY A 75 7.79 10.25 -10.40
C GLY A 75 6.90 9.01 -10.22
N VAL A 76 6.62 8.28 -11.30
CA VAL A 76 5.81 7.05 -11.24
C VAL A 76 6.57 5.93 -10.54
N ILE A 77 7.86 5.74 -10.82
CA ILE A 77 8.68 4.72 -10.15
C ILE A 77 8.77 4.99 -8.65
N SER A 78 9.13 6.23 -8.26
CA SER A 78 9.21 6.64 -6.87
C SER A 78 7.86 6.56 -6.16
N GLY A 79 6.78 6.96 -6.83
CA GLY A 79 5.41 6.90 -6.30
C GLY A 79 4.87 5.49 -6.10
N CYS A 80 5.09 4.59 -7.07
CA CYS A 80 4.73 3.17 -6.96
C CYS A 80 5.53 2.48 -5.85
N TYR A 81 6.85 2.67 -5.84
CA TYR A 81 7.72 2.05 -4.85
C TYR A 81 7.38 2.54 -3.44
N SER A 82 7.21 3.86 -3.25
CA SER A 82 6.84 4.43 -1.95
C SER A 82 5.52 3.88 -1.41
N THR A 83 4.51 3.74 -2.26
CA THR A 83 3.21 3.19 -1.84
C THR A 83 3.31 1.72 -1.42
N VAL A 84 3.98 0.90 -2.23
CA VAL A 84 4.14 -0.54 -1.96
C VAL A 84 5.03 -0.79 -0.72
N CYS A 85 6.16 -0.10 -0.64
CA CYS A 85 7.15 -0.30 0.41
C CYS A 85 6.77 0.33 1.74
N ILE A 86 5.87 1.32 1.79
CA ILE A 86 5.43 1.91 3.06
C ILE A 86 4.17 1.21 3.60
N CYS A 87 3.24 0.77 2.75
CA CYS A 87 2.00 0.15 3.22
C CYS A 87 2.21 -1.17 4.00
N GLY A 88 3.17 -2.00 3.58
CA GLY A 88 3.53 -3.23 4.30
C GLY A 88 4.08 -2.99 5.72
N PRO A 89 5.24 -2.31 5.87
CA PRO A 89 5.87 -2.11 7.18
C PRO A 89 5.08 -1.18 8.11
N LEU A 90 4.41 -0.16 7.60
CA LEU A 90 3.60 0.73 8.44
C LEU A 90 2.46 -0.05 9.12
N TRP A 91 1.89 -1.03 8.42
CA TRP A 91 0.86 -1.87 9.02
C TRP A 91 1.43 -2.85 10.05
N VAL A 92 2.58 -3.48 9.77
CA VAL A 92 3.29 -4.33 10.74
C VAL A 92 3.63 -3.55 12.00
N MET A 93 4.07 -2.29 11.87
CA MET A 93 4.38 -1.39 12.98
C MET A 93 3.14 -1.08 13.84
N TRP A 94 2.01 -0.78 13.18
CA TRP A 94 0.74 -0.52 13.88
C TRP A 94 0.23 -1.75 14.65
N LYS A 95 0.37 -2.94 14.07
CA LYS A 95 0.05 -4.21 14.73
C LYS A 95 0.95 -4.47 15.95
N ASN A 96 2.25 -4.18 15.85
CA ASN A 96 3.19 -4.38 16.96
C ASN A 96 2.86 -3.47 18.16
N HIS A 97 2.40 -2.25 17.90
CA HIS A 97 1.91 -1.35 18.95
C HIS A 97 0.61 -1.84 19.60
N ARG A 98 -0.33 -2.38 18.81
CA ARG A 98 -1.59 -2.94 19.32
C ARG A 98 -1.38 -4.18 20.20
N MET A 99 -0.48 -5.08 19.81
CA MET A 99 -0.15 -6.26 20.62
C MET A 99 0.46 -5.90 21.98
N LYS A 100 1.34 -4.89 22.03
CA LYS A 100 1.87 -4.38 23.32
C LYS A 100 0.75 -3.88 24.23
N THR A 101 -0.18 -3.09 23.70
CA THR A 101 -1.30 -2.56 24.49
C THR A 101 -2.31 -3.61 24.95
N ASP A 102 -2.55 -4.68 24.17
CA ASP A 102 -3.44 -5.77 24.59
C ASP A 102 -2.77 -6.69 25.63
N THR A 103 -1.44 -6.81 25.60
CA THR A 103 -0.68 -7.59 26.59
C THR A 103 -0.62 -6.85 27.94
N GLU A 104 -0.45 -5.53 27.95
CA GLU A 104 -0.49 -4.71 29.18
C GLU A 104 -1.87 -4.73 29.84
N LYS A 105 -2.96 -4.54 29.08
CA LYS A 105 -4.33 -4.57 29.64
C LYS A 105 -4.72 -5.92 30.24
N ASN A 106 -4.21 -7.03 29.72
CA ASN A 106 -4.49 -8.37 30.25
C ASN A 106 -3.63 -8.71 31.49
N GLY A 107 -2.48 -8.04 31.66
CA GLY A 107 -1.63 -8.14 32.86
C GLY A 107 -2.22 -7.41 34.07
N ASP A 108 -2.72 -6.20 33.89
CA ASP A 108 -3.35 -5.42 34.98
C ASP A 108 -4.69 -5.99 35.42
N GLY A 109 -5.48 -6.55 34.50
CA GLY A 109 -6.75 -7.21 34.83
C GLY A 109 -6.61 -8.47 35.70
N LYS A 110 -5.43 -9.13 35.69
CA LYS A 110 -5.12 -10.24 36.60
C LYS A 110 -4.63 -9.77 37.96
N LYS A 111 -3.97 -8.61 38.06
CA LYS A 111 -3.48 -8.06 39.34
C LYS A 111 -4.59 -7.46 40.21
N LEU A 112 -5.68 -6.96 39.62
CA LEU A 112 -6.84 -6.46 40.37
C LEU A 112 -7.80 -7.56 40.86
N LYS A 113 -7.61 -8.82 40.44
CA LYS A 113 -8.45 -9.97 40.83
C LYS A 113 -7.72 -10.99 41.71
N ALA A 114 -6.49 -10.70 42.13
CA ALA A 114 -5.69 -11.52 43.04
C ALA A 114 -5.69 -10.92 44.44
#